data_AF-A0A519QU75-F1
#
_entry.id   AF-A0A519QU75-F1
#
_cell.length_a   1.000
_cell.length_b   1.000
_cell.length_c   1.000
_cell.angle_alpha   90.00
_cell.angle_beta   90.00
_cell.angle_gamma   90.00
#
_symmetry.space_group_name_H-M   'P 1'
#
loop_
_entity.id
_entity.type
_entity.pdbx_description
1 polymer ?
#
loop_
_entity_poly.entity_id
_entity_poly.type
_entity_poly.pdbx_seq_one_letter_code
_entity_poly.pdbx_strand_id
1 'polypeptide(L)'
;MTEIIRNRTIRPSSRNEKSKSYKIDTKQISAGDILVVNIDHEGKPFHRTYKFDSHGIANREFISFRVNDFGTVIEITWSGAQPIRTTENIPTSTNKSPTPKTKKEKITAIKNSSALKTSFNPISNSETRVLILGTLPSDKSLELNEYYGNSRNKFWKIISMITNNDLPLSYADKKKLLSKTKIGIWDVARYANRKGSLDNAIQNEEPNDLTNFIFKHKSLKIVGFNGLKAEALYDKYFIRQARLKYISLPSTSPANTGQDFDSICKIWRQILKL
;
A
#
# COMPACT_ATOMS: atom_id res chain seq x y z
N MET A 1 -30.30 9.28 14.59
CA MET A 1 -28.87 9.16 14.28
C MET A 1 -28.12 9.80 15.43
N THR A 2 -27.59 9.00 16.33
CA THR A 2 -26.88 9.49 17.52
C THR A 2 -25.37 9.32 17.30
N GLU A 3 -24.58 10.34 17.65
CA GLU A 3 -23.12 10.21 17.65
C GLU A 3 -22.65 9.61 18.97
N ILE A 4 -21.99 8.45 18.91
CA ILE A 4 -21.40 7.77 20.05
C ILE A 4 -19.90 8.01 20.01
N ILE A 5 -19.37 8.72 21.00
CA ILE A 5 -17.98 9.18 21.01
C ILE A 5 -17.09 8.20 21.80
N ARG A 6 -15.95 7.82 21.21
CA ARG A 6 -14.89 7.07 21.87
C ARG A 6 -13.56 7.80 21.73
N ASN A 7 -12.93 8.13 22.85
CA ASN A 7 -11.62 8.80 22.85
C ASN A 7 -10.50 7.78 23.08
N ARG A 8 -9.39 7.95 22.36
CA ARG A 8 -8.15 7.19 22.57
C ARG A 8 -6.95 8.11 22.56
N THR A 9 -6.02 7.83 23.45
CA THR A 9 -4.69 8.44 23.43
C THR A 9 -3.68 7.39 23.01
N ILE A 10 -2.87 7.73 22.02
CA ILE A 10 -1.68 6.97 21.64
C ILE A 10 -0.66 7.19 22.75
N ARG A 11 -0.37 6.12 23.48
CA ARG A 11 0.59 6.13 24.60
C ARG A 11 1.78 5.21 24.34
N PRO A 12 2.82 5.62 23.58
CA PRO A 12 3.99 4.79 23.38
C PRO A 12 4.73 4.48 24.68
N SER A 13 4.70 5.39 25.67
CA SER A 13 5.46 5.27 26.93
C SER A 13 5.01 4.09 27.83
N SER A 14 3.74 3.70 27.75
CA SER A 14 3.15 2.63 28.58
C SER A 14 2.80 1.38 27.78
N ARG A 15 3.25 1.27 26.52
CA ARG A 15 2.84 0.20 25.61
C ARG A 15 3.80 -0.98 25.66
N ASN A 16 3.25 -2.18 25.84
CA ASN A 16 3.99 -3.43 25.66
C ASN A 16 4.44 -3.58 24.19
N GLU A 17 5.72 -3.88 23.97
CA GLU A 17 6.34 -4.04 22.64
C GLU A 17 5.63 -5.04 21.72
N LYS A 18 4.96 -6.06 22.29
CA LYS A 18 4.20 -7.06 21.53
C LYS A 18 2.83 -6.57 21.06
N SER A 19 2.33 -5.47 21.63
CA SER A 19 0.98 -4.94 21.35
C SER A 19 0.97 -4.02 20.14
N LYS A 20 0.56 -4.54 18.98
CA LYS A 20 0.63 -3.82 17.69
C LYS A 20 -0.59 -2.95 17.36
N SER A 21 -1.71 -3.07 18.09
CA SER A 21 -2.96 -2.35 17.78
C SER A 21 -3.65 -1.76 19.02
N TYR A 22 -4.37 -0.65 18.85
CA TYR A 22 -5.30 -0.05 19.80
C TYR A 22 -6.72 -0.51 19.48
N LYS A 23 -7.48 -0.93 20.49
CA LYS A 23 -8.87 -1.39 20.31
C LYS A 23 -9.88 -0.30 20.64
N ILE A 24 -10.92 -0.21 19.83
CA ILE A 24 -12.12 0.59 20.07
C ILE A 24 -13.28 -0.38 20.26
N ASP A 25 -13.97 -0.23 21.38
CA ASP A 25 -15.18 -0.99 21.67
C ASP A 25 -16.33 -0.48 20.79
N THR A 26 -17.02 -1.43 20.14
CA THR A 26 -18.18 -1.17 19.29
C THR A 26 -19.51 -1.57 19.93
N LYS A 27 -19.50 -1.92 21.22
CA LYS A 27 -20.73 -2.17 21.99
C LYS A 27 -21.58 -0.91 22.10
N GLN A 28 -22.89 -1.15 22.21
CA GLN A 28 -23.94 -0.15 22.40
C GLN A 28 -24.16 0.78 21.19
N ILE A 29 -23.71 0.39 20.00
CA ILE A 29 -23.94 1.14 18.77
C ILE A 29 -25.11 0.49 18.04
N SER A 30 -26.23 1.21 17.95
CA SER A 30 -27.47 0.72 17.34
C SER A 30 -27.49 1.04 15.84
N ALA A 31 -28.41 0.40 15.12
CA ALA A 31 -28.61 0.69 13.70
C ALA A 31 -28.98 2.17 13.49
N GLY A 32 -28.21 2.87 12.66
CA GLY A 32 -28.39 4.30 12.38
C GLY A 32 -27.57 5.24 13.27
N ASP A 33 -26.78 4.72 14.22
CA ASP A 33 -25.82 5.51 14.98
C ASP A 33 -24.50 5.69 14.22
N ILE A 34 -23.76 6.72 14.61
CA ILE A 34 -22.40 6.98 14.11
C ILE A 34 -21.43 6.86 15.27
N LEU A 35 -20.43 6.01 15.12
CA LEU A 35 -19.30 5.97 16.05
C LEU A 35 -18.29 7.03 15.65
N VAL A 36 -18.01 7.97 16.56
CA VAL A 36 -16.97 8.99 16.41
C VAL A 36 -15.79 8.58 17.27
N VAL A 37 -14.62 8.37 16.66
CA VAL A 37 -13.39 8.06 17.37
C VAL A 37 -12.42 9.21 17.28
N ASN A 38 -12.13 9.82 18.41
CA ASN A 38 -11.08 10.85 18.53
C ASN A 38 -9.79 10.20 19.01
N ILE A 39 -8.69 10.52 18.34
CA ILE A 39 -7.37 9.98 18.63
C ILE A 39 -6.40 11.12 18.88
N ASP A 40 -5.86 11.16 20.10
CA ASP A 40 -4.81 12.08 20.55
C ASP A 40 -3.47 11.35 20.70
N HIS A 41 -2.37 12.09 20.84
CA HIS A 41 -1.05 11.54 21.14
C HIS A 41 -0.47 12.14 22.43
N GLU A 42 0.08 11.32 23.33
CA GLU A 42 0.51 11.79 24.66
C GLU A 42 1.72 12.75 24.66
N GLY A 43 2.56 12.69 23.62
CA GLY A 43 3.79 13.48 23.52
C GLY A 43 3.97 14.27 22.22
N LYS A 44 2.93 14.36 21.37
CA LYS A 44 3.01 15.05 20.06
C LYS A 44 1.73 15.83 19.79
N PRO A 45 1.81 16.98 19.09
CA PRO A 45 0.64 17.75 18.70
C PRO A 45 -0.11 17.02 17.57
N PHE A 46 -0.91 16.02 17.94
CA PHE A 46 -1.67 15.19 17.02
C PHE A 46 -3.08 14.99 17.55
N HIS A 47 -4.05 15.34 16.70
CA HIS A 47 -5.47 15.05 16.89
C HIS A 47 -6.09 14.64 15.55
N ARG A 48 -6.85 13.54 15.57
CA ARG A 48 -7.64 13.07 14.41
C ARG A 48 -8.97 12.49 14.87
N THR A 49 -10.02 12.83 14.13
CA THR A 49 -11.37 12.29 14.32
C THR A 49 -11.75 11.41 13.15
N TYR A 50 -12.36 10.27 13.44
CA TYR A 50 -12.82 9.28 12.47
C TYR A 50 -14.27 8.92 12.76
N LYS A 51 -15.13 8.90 11.74
CA LYS A 51 -16.55 8.52 11.88
C LYS A 51 -16.80 7.15 11.24
N PHE A 52 -17.63 6.30 11.85
CA PHE A 52 -17.99 4.98 11.33
C PHE A 52 -19.51 4.84 11.35
N ASP A 53 -20.07 4.25 10.29
CA ASP A 53 -21.50 3.93 10.24
C ASP A 53 -21.76 2.65 11.03
N SER A 54 -22.92 2.56 11.67
CA SER A 54 -23.34 1.33 12.37
C SER A 54 -23.25 0.08 11.49
N HIS A 55 -23.46 0.21 10.18
CA HIS A 55 -23.36 -0.88 9.20
C HIS A 55 -21.92 -1.39 9.05
N GLY A 56 -20.95 -0.49 8.94
CA GLY A 56 -19.54 -0.81 8.76
C GLY A 56 -18.90 -1.46 9.98
N ILE A 57 -19.54 -1.41 11.15
CA ILE A 57 -19.10 -2.03 12.41
C ILE A 57 -20.07 -3.06 12.99
N ALA A 58 -21.18 -3.36 12.30
CA ALA A 58 -22.17 -4.33 12.74
C ALA A 58 -21.55 -5.70 13.02
N ASN A 59 -22.02 -6.37 14.08
CA ASN A 59 -21.58 -7.70 14.51
C ASN A 59 -20.09 -7.80 14.95
N ARG A 60 -19.48 -6.68 15.36
CA ARG A 60 -18.13 -6.68 15.93
C ARG A 60 -18.16 -6.24 17.37
N GLU A 61 -17.35 -6.89 18.20
CA GLU A 61 -17.09 -6.49 19.59
C GLU A 61 -16.06 -5.34 19.65
N PHE A 62 -15.18 -5.25 18.65
CA PHE A 62 -14.20 -4.19 18.55
C PHE A 62 -13.78 -3.91 17.10
N ILE A 63 -13.36 -2.68 16.86
CA ILE A 63 -12.46 -2.32 15.76
C ILE A 63 -11.09 -1.98 16.34
N SER A 64 -10.09 -1.88 15.48
CA SER A 64 -8.74 -1.58 15.94
C SER A 64 -8.02 -0.64 14.98
N PHE A 65 -7.07 0.12 15.50
CA PHE A 65 -6.15 0.87 14.68
C PHE A 65 -4.70 0.60 15.07
N ARG A 66 -3.81 0.72 14.10
CA ARG A 66 -2.37 0.76 14.34
C ARG A 66 -1.88 2.17 14.15
N VAL A 67 -0.82 2.50 14.89
CA VAL A 67 -0.15 3.79 14.82
C VAL A 67 1.21 3.53 14.20
N ASN A 68 1.48 4.21 13.08
CA ASN A 68 2.82 4.35 12.56
C ASN A 68 3.28 5.76 12.86
N ASP A 69 4.25 5.88 13.77
CA ASP A 69 4.82 7.16 14.17
C ASP A 69 6.18 7.35 13.49
N PHE A 70 6.26 8.37 12.63
CA PHE A 70 7.47 8.71 11.86
C PHE A 70 8.19 9.95 12.42
N GLY A 71 7.93 10.32 13.68
CA GLY A 71 8.51 11.51 14.29
C GLY A 71 7.62 12.74 14.11
N THR A 72 7.57 13.27 12.89
CA THR A 72 6.80 14.49 12.55
C THR A 72 5.40 14.22 12.00
N VAL A 73 5.13 12.97 11.62
CA VAL A 73 3.85 12.52 11.06
C VAL A 73 3.42 11.26 11.79
N ILE A 74 2.17 11.25 12.23
CA ILE A 74 1.51 10.08 12.83
C ILE A 74 0.41 9.63 11.88
N GLU A 75 0.47 8.37 11.45
CA GLU A 75 -0.55 7.76 10.61
C GLU A 75 -1.34 6.69 11.37
N ILE A 76 -2.66 6.66 11.12
CA ILE A 76 -3.61 5.72 11.70
C ILE A 76 -4.10 4.76 10.62
N THR A 77 -3.91 3.47 10.83
CA THR A 77 -4.43 2.42 9.94
C THR A 77 -5.49 1.61 10.65
N TRP A 78 -6.71 1.59 10.11
CA TRP A 78 -7.84 0.88 10.69
C TRP A 78 -7.92 -0.59 10.26
N SER A 79 -8.41 -1.43 11.16
CA SER A 79 -8.69 -2.86 10.97
C SER A 79 -10.02 -3.18 11.65
N GLY A 80 -10.81 -4.07 11.05
CA GLY A 80 -12.17 -4.35 11.49
C GLY A 80 -13.19 -3.51 10.73
N ALA A 81 -13.06 -2.19 10.68
CA ALA A 81 -13.91 -1.31 9.86
C ALA A 81 -13.12 -0.13 9.30
N GLN A 82 -13.67 0.54 8.28
CA GLN A 82 -13.09 1.75 7.70
C GLN A 82 -13.97 2.96 8.03
N PRO A 83 -13.37 4.13 8.30
CA PRO A 83 -14.13 5.33 8.58
C PRO A 83 -14.82 5.85 7.31
N ILE A 84 -15.99 6.45 7.49
CA ILE A 84 -16.71 7.19 6.46
C ILE A 84 -15.84 8.37 6.02
N ARG A 85 -15.75 8.60 4.71
CA ARG A 85 -15.10 9.78 4.14
C ARG A 85 -15.91 11.03 4.52
N THR A 86 -15.46 11.80 5.50
CA THR A 86 -16.00 13.14 5.76
C THR A 86 -15.44 14.10 4.72
N THR A 87 -16.33 14.67 3.93
CA THR A 87 -16.02 15.73 2.97
C THR A 87 -15.63 16.99 3.74
N GLU A 88 -14.34 17.17 4.03
CA GLU A 88 -13.79 18.50 4.27
C GLU A 88 -12.65 18.72 3.27
N ASN A 89 -12.91 19.65 2.35
CA ASN A 89 -12.02 20.29 1.37
C ASN A 89 -11.73 19.54 0.06
N ILE A 90 -12.64 19.68 -0.92
CA ILE A 90 -12.29 19.74 -2.36
C ILE A 90 -13.11 20.88 -3.01
N PRO A 91 -12.51 21.75 -3.86
CA PRO A 91 -13.20 22.80 -4.60
C PRO A 91 -14.16 22.23 -5.64
N THR A 92 -15.31 22.90 -5.77
CA THR A 92 -16.43 22.63 -6.66
C THR A 92 -16.06 22.62 -8.14
N SER A 93 -16.53 21.59 -8.86
CA SER A 93 -17.00 21.76 -10.23
C SER A 93 -18.26 20.91 -10.44
N THR A 94 -19.19 21.51 -11.16
CA THR A 94 -20.65 21.34 -11.12
C THR A 94 -21.21 20.39 -12.18
N ASN A 95 -22.32 19.72 -11.84
CA ASN A 95 -23.49 19.35 -12.68
C ASN A 95 -23.27 18.33 -13.84
N LYS A 96 -24.09 17.31 -14.10
CA LYS A 96 -25.57 17.17 -14.03
C LYS A 96 -25.96 15.68 -14.27
N SER A 97 -27.07 15.24 -13.68
CA SER A 97 -27.86 14.05 -14.10
C SER A 97 -29.06 14.50 -14.98
N PRO A 98 -29.76 13.61 -15.74
CA PRO A 98 -30.79 12.73 -15.16
C PRO A 98 -30.93 11.29 -15.77
N THR A 99 -31.58 10.44 -14.97
CA THR A 99 -32.06 9.03 -15.02
C THR A 99 -33.17 8.72 -16.07
N PRO A 100 -33.87 7.54 -16.09
CA PRO A 100 -33.60 6.14 -15.71
C PRO A 100 -34.09 5.07 -16.75
N LYS A 101 -33.79 3.77 -16.56
CA LYS A 101 -34.74 2.64 -16.84
C LYS A 101 -34.26 1.29 -16.28
N THR A 102 -35.22 0.57 -15.69
CA THR A 102 -35.14 -0.63 -14.85
C THR A 102 -35.13 -1.94 -15.65
N LYS A 103 -34.44 -2.99 -15.17
CA LYS A 103 -34.91 -4.40 -15.26
C LYS A 103 -34.22 -5.32 -14.25
N LYS A 104 -35.01 -6.27 -13.75
CA LYS A 104 -34.87 -7.12 -12.54
C LYS A 104 -33.78 -8.21 -12.63
N GLU A 105 -33.43 -8.65 -11.42
CA GLU A 105 -32.38 -9.53 -10.94
C GLU A 105 -32.39 -10.99 -11.44
N LYS A 106 -31.20 -11.60 -11.46
CA LYS A 106 -30.96 -13.00 -11.06
C LYS A 106 -29.85 -13.03 -10.02
N ILE A 107 -30.24 -13.30 -8.77
CA ILE A 107 -29.35 -13.47 -7.62
C ILE A 107 -28.61 -14.80 -7.79
N THR A 108 -27.31 -14.71 -8.06
CA THR A 108 -26.39 -15.85 -7.93
C THR A 108 -25.33 -15.43 -6.94
N ALA A 109 -25.17 -16.19 -5.86
CA ALA A 109 -24.39 -15.88 -4.68
C ALA A 109 -22.98 -15.32 -5.01
N ILE A 110 -22.77 -14.04 -4.72
CA ILE A 110 -21.47 -13.38 -4.89
C ILE A 110 -20.65 -13.67 -3.63
N LYS A 111 -19.61 -14.51 -3.78
CA LYS A 111 -18.46 -14.53 -2.88
C LYS A 111 -17.84 -13.12 -2.87
N ASN A 112 -18.14 -12.34 -1.84
CA ASN A 112 -17.52 -11.04 -1.60
C ASN A 112 -16.05 -11.23 -1.18
N SER A 113 -15.17 -11.54 -2.13
CA SER A 113 -13.75 -11.17 -1.96
C SER A 113 -13.70 -9.66 -2.16
N SER A 114 -13.37 -8.88 -1.13
CA SER A 114 -13.17 -7.45 -1.32
C SER A 114 -12.12 -7.24 -2.41
N ALA A 115 -12.53 -6.69 -3.56
CA ALA A 115 -11.63 -6.46 -4.69
C ALA A 115 -10.54 -5.42 -4.36
N LEU A 116 -10.73 -4.63 -3.30
CA LEU A 116 -9.78 -3.63 -2.86
C LEU A 116 -8.50 -4.28 -2.31
N LYS A 117 -7.37 -3.88 -2.86
CA LYS A 117 -6.04 -4.29 -2.45
C LYS A 117 -5.21 -3.07 -2.13
N THR A 118 -4.39 -3.18 -1.09
CA THR A 118 -3.54 -2.10 -0.59
C THR A 118 -2.09 -2.53 -0.63
N SER A 119 -1.22 -1.66 -1.11
CA SER A 119 0.23 -1.83 -1.10
C SER A 119 0.78 -1.85 0.33
N PHE A 120 1.98 -2.40 0.49
CA PHE A 120 2.74 -2.25 1.72
C PHE A 120 3.46 -0.89 1.77
N ASN A 121 4.08 -0.63 2.92
CA ASN A 121 5.04 0.46 3.08
C ASN A 121 6.32 0.18 2.29
N PRO A 122 7.07 1.22 1.86
CA PRO A 122 8.33 1.01 1.16
C PRO A 122 9.33 0.29 2.07
N ILE A 123 10.17 -0.55 1.47
CA ILE A 123 11.39 -1.04 2.11
C ILE A 123 12.53 -0.21 1.56
N SER A 124 13.01 0.74 2.34
CA SER A 124 14.14 1.62 2.00
C SER A 124 14.81 2.18 3.26
N ASN A 125 15.92 2.87 3.06
CA ASN A 125 16.63 3.64 4.08
C ASN A 125 17.28 4.89 3.45
N SER A 126 17.94 5.73 4.25
CA SER A 126 18.61 6.96 3.78
C SER A 126 19.73 6.72 2.75
N GLU A 127 20.30 5.51 2.71
CA GLU A 127 21.35 5.12 1.76
C GLU A 127 20.82 4.54 0.45
N THR A 128 19.50 4.38 0.30
CA THR A 128 18.88 3.80 -0.89
C THR A 128 19.23 4.63 -2.13
N ARG A 129 19.83 3.98 -3.13
CA ARG A 129 20.26 4.58 -4.41
C ARG A 129 19.40 4.18 -5.60
N VAL A 130 18.78 3.00 -5.51
CA VAL A 130 17.88 2.46 -6.53
C VAL A 130 16.52 2.21 -5.88
N LEU A 131 15.44 2.68 -6.49
CA LEU A 131 14.07 2.34 -6.09
C LEU A 131 13.43 1.48 -7.18
N ILE A 132 13.02 0.27 -6.84
CA ILE A 132 12.23 -0.57 -7.75
C ILE A 132 10.75 -0.41 -7.43
N LEU A 133 9.97 -0.04 -8.44
CA LEU A 133 8.53 0.16 -8.36
C LEU A 133 7.80 -0.98 -9.06
N GLY A 134 7.03 -1.75 -8.29
CA GLY A 134 5.99 -2.63 -8.83
C GLY A 134 4.68 -1.87 -9.08
N THR A 135 3.69 -2.57 -9.64
CA THR A 135 2.36 -1.98 -9.84
C THR A 135 1.54 -2.00 -8.54
N LEU A 136 1.32 -3.20 -7.98
CA LEU A 136 0.56 -3.46 -6.76
C LEU A 136 0.81 -4.92 -6.29
N PRO A 137 0.89 -5.24 -4.98
CA PRO A 137 1.21 -6.59 -4.51
C PRO A 137 0.17 -7.65 -4.90
N SER A 138 0.67 -8.80 -5.37
CA SER A 138 -0.17 -9.97 -5.70
C SER A 138 -0.94 -10.51 -4.48
N ASP A 139 -1.98 -11.31 -4.70
CA ASP A 139 -2.72 -11.96 -3.61
C ASP A 139 -1.79 -12.73 -2.67
N LYS A 140 -0.84 -13.48 -3.24
CA LYS A 140 0.11 -14.25 -2.43
C LYS A 140 1.08 -13.37 -1.65
N SER A 141 1.46 -12.22 -2.23
CA SER A 141 2.26 -11.22 -1.52
C SER A 141 1.49 -10.67 -0.32
N LEU A 142 0.22 -10.29 -0.50
CA LEU A 142 -0.66 -9.76 0.55
C LEU A 142 -0.91 -10.79 1.65
N GLU A 143 -1.20 -12.04 1.28
CA GLU A 143 -1.39 -13.17 2.20
C GLU A 143 -0.17 -13.38 3.11
N LEU A 144 1.04 -13.34 2.53
CA LEU A 144 2.29 -13.53 3.26
C LEU A 144 2.78 -12.24 3.95
N ASN A 145 2.18 -11.09 3.64
CA ASN A 145 2.68 -9.78 4.02
C ASN A 145 4.16 -9.55 3.60
N GLU A 146 4.49 -10.04 2.39
CA GLU A 146 5.82 -9.95 1.81
C GLU A 146 5.78 -9.42 0.38
N TYR A 147 6.62 -8.44 0.07
CA TYR A 147 6.87 -8.08 -1.32
C TYR A 147 7.36 -9.30 -2.10
N TYR A 148 6.76 -9.49 -3.28
CA TYR A 148 7.11 -10.60 -4.16
C TYR A 148 7.05 -11.98 -3.46
N GLY A 149 6.15 -12.17 -2.48
CA GLY A 149 6.01 -13.41 -1.72
C GLY A 149 5.60 -14.67 -2.51
N ASN A 150 5.09 -14.54 -3.74
CA ASN A 150 4.84 -15.70 -4.60
C ASN A 150 6.17 -16.39 -4.97
N SER A 151 6.35 -17.67 -4.64
CA SER A 151 7.57 -18.43 -4.91
C SER A 151 7.93 -18.53 -6.40
N ARG A 152 6.95 -18.36 -7.30
CA ARG A 152 7.17 -18.28 -8.76
C ARG A 152 7.60 -16.89 -9.24
N ASN A 153 7.52 -15.86 -8.40
CA ASN A 153 8.03 -14.54 -8.74
C ASN A 153 9.56 -14.56 -8.71
N LYS A 154 10.17 -14.08 -9.79
CA LYS A 154 11.63 -14.18 -10.02
C LYS A 154 12.40 -13.05 -9.33
N PHE A 155 11.75 -12.08 -8.68
CA PHE A 155 12.40 -10.86 -8.16
C PHE A 155 13.61 -11.15 -7.29
N TRP A 156 13.45 -11.98 -6.25
CA TRP A 156 14.53 -12.28 -5.31
C TRP A 156 15.69 -13.03 -5.97
N LYS A 157 15.40 -13.92 -6.93
CA LYS A 157 16.42 -14.61 -7.75
C LYS A 157 17.18 -13.63 -8.63
N ILE A 158 16.48 -12.67 -9.25
CA ILE A 158 17.10 -11.63 -10.09
C ILE A 158 18.00 -10.74 -9.24
N ILE A 159 17.52 -10.22 -8.10
CA ILE A 159 18.33 -9.35 -7.22
C ILE A 159 19.58 -10.09 -6.73
N SER A 160 19.44 -11.34 -6.28
CA SER A 160 20.57 -12.19 -5.88
C SER A 160 21.59 -12.34 -7.02
N MET A 161 21.13 -12.71 -8.23
CA MET A 161 21.99 -12.91 -9.40
C MET A 161 22.71 -11.65 -9.86
N ILE A 162 22.01 -10.51 -9.99
CA ILE A 162 22.63 -9.29 -10.52
C ILE A 162 23.59 -8.64 -9.50
N THR A 163 23.35 -8.84 -8.21
CA THR A 163 24.18 -8.28 -7.13
C THR A 163 25.27 -9.24 -6.64
N ASN A 164 25.34 -10.45 -7.19
CA ASN A 164 26.27 -11.50 -6.79
C ASN A 164 26.19 -11.85 -5.29
N ASN A 165 24.98 -12.06 -4.78
CA ASN A 165 24.71 -12.49 -3.41
C ASN A 165 23.91 -13.79 -3.41
N ASP A 166 23.98 -14.55 -2.33
CA ASP A 166 23.15 -15.74 -2.15
C ASP A 166 21.65 -15.42 -2.17
N LEU A 167 20.85 -16.41 -2.56
CA LEU A 167 19.40 -16.29 -2.56
C LEU A 167 18.91 -16.23 -1.10
N PRO A 168 18.21 -15.16 -0.68
CA PRO A 168 17.76 -15.04 0.71
C PRO A 168 16.63 -16.05 1.00
N LEU A 169 16.74 -16.73 2.15
CA LEU A 169 15.80 -17.77 2.57
C LEU A 169 14.61 -17.21 3.37
N SER A 170 14.83 -16.18 4.17
CA SER A 170 13.77 -15.53 4.97
C SER A 170 13.46 -14.11 4.49
N TYR A 171 12.32 -13.54 4.91
CA TYR A 171 11.99 -12.15 4.62
C TYR A 171 12.89 -11.14 5.33
N ALA A 172 13.45 -11.51 6.48
CA ALA A 172 14.48 -10.73 7.13
C ALA A 172 15.74 -10.66 6.25
N ASP A 173 16.16 -11.77 5.65
CA ASP A 173 17.33 -11.82 4.77
C ASP A 173 17.07 -11.08 3.45
N LYS A 174 15.85 -11.17 2.90
CA LYS A 174 15.42 -10.37 1.74
C LYS A 174 15.59 -8.87 2.01
N LYS A 175 15.16 -8.39 3.19
CA LYS A 175 15.34 -6.98 3.61
C LYS A 175 16.82 -6.60 3.82
N LYS A 176 17.61 -7.49 4.42
CA LYS A 176 19.06 -7.29 4.59
C LYS A 176 19.76 -7.18 3.24
N LEU A 177 19.42 -8.04 2.27
CA LEU A 177 19.97 -8.00 0.92
C LEU A 177 19.68 -6.65 0.24
N LEU A 178 18.43 -6.18 0.33
CA LEU A 178 18.04 -4.86 -0.18
C LEU A 178 18.86 -3.73 0.44
N SER A 179 18.99 -3.72 1.77
CA SER A 179 19.80 -2.73 2.48
C SER A 179 21.28 -2.78 2.09
N LYS A 180 21.88 -3.99 2.05
CA LYS A 180 23.28 -4.22 1.66
C LYS A 180 23.56 -3.70 0.24
N THR A 181 22.61 -3.86 -0.66
CA THR A 181 22.74 -3.50 -2.08
C THR A 181 22.23 -2.09 -2.40
N LYS A 182 21.74 -1.35 -1.39
CA LYS A 182 21.17 0.01 -1.52
C LYS A 182 19.98 0.06 -2.50
N ILE A 183 19.25 -1.04 -2.60
CA ILE A 183 18.04 -1.18 -3.40
C ILE A 183 16.84 -1.07 -2.45
N GLY A 184 15.96 -0.12 -2.73
CA GLY A 184 14.65 -0.01 -2.10
C GLY A 184 13.57 -0.56 -3.01
N ILE A 185 12.45 -0.98 -2.42
CA ILE A 185 11.28 -1.45 -3.16
C ILE A 185 9.99 -0.82 -2.65
N TRP A 186 9.08 -0.53 -3.57
CA TRP A 186 7.72 -0.12 -3.30
C TRP A 186 6.82 -0.44 -4.51
N ASP A 187 5.56 0.02 -4.47
CA ASP A 187 4.63 -0.06 -5.58
C ASP A 187 4.14 1.35 -5.94
N VAL A 188 3.71 1.54 -7.20
CA VAL A 188 3.14 2.81 -7.64
C VAL A 188 1.73 2.99 -7.07
N ALA A 189 0.88 1.97 -7.12
CA ALA A 189 -0.46 2.05 -6.55
C ALA A 189 -0.42 1.85 -5.02
N ARG A 190 -0.96 2.81 -4.26
CA ARG A 190 -1.24 2.65 -2.83
C ARG A 190 -2.38 1.68 -2.61
N TYR A 191 -3.43 1.79 -3.40
CA TYR A 191 -4.52 0.83 -3.43
C TYR A 191 -5.24 0.83 -4.77
N ALA A 192 -5.93 -0.26 -5.07
CA ALA A 192 -6.79 -0.39 -6.24
C ALA A 192 -7.80 -1.51 -6.06
N ASN A 193 -8.89 -1.48 -6.84
CA ASN A 193 -9.73 -2.64 -7.04
C ASN A 193 -9.05 -3.57 -8.05
N ARG A 194 -8.73 -4.79 -7.65
CA ARG A 194 -8.16 -5.81 -8.53
C ARG A 194 -8.64 -7.21 -8.15
N LYS A 195 -9.44 -7.83 -9.02
CA LYS A 195 -9.76 -9.26 -8.91
C LYS A 195 -8.56 -10.09 -9.37
N GLY A 196 -8.09 -11.02 -8.51
CA GLY A 196 -6.89 -11.81 -8.79
C GLY A 196 -5.64 -10.94 -8.90
N SER A 197 -4.55 -11.47 -9.44
CA SER A 197 -3.23 -10.80 -9.38
C SER A 197 -2.75 -10.20 -10.71
N LEU A 198 -3.61 -10.15 -11.73
CA LEU A 198 -3.25 -9.63 -13.05
C LEU A 198 -3.37 -8.10 -13.09
N ASP A 199 -2.35 -7.46 -13.68
CA ASP A 199 -2.27 -6.00 -13.75
C ASP A 199 -3.33 -5.36 -14.67
N ASN A 200 -3.85 -6.10 -15.64
CA ASN A 200 -4.96 -5.65 -16.50
C ASN A 200 -6.30 -5.56 -15.75
N ALA A 201 -6.43 -6.18 -14.58
CA ALA A 201 -7.63 -6.15 -13.75
C ALA A 201 -7.62 -5.01 -12.72
N ILE A 202 -6.60 -4.14 -12.74
CA ILE A 202 -6.49 -2.97 -11.85
C ILE A 202 -7.45 -1.89 -12.31
N GLN A 203 -8.26 -1.40 -11.38
CA GLN A 203 -9.21 -0.31 -11.57
C GLN A 203 -9.26 0.57 -10.32
N ASN A 204 -9.66 1.84 -10.50
CA ASN A 204 -9.84 2.82 -9.42
C ASN A 204 -8.61 2.92 -8.51
N GLU A 205 -7.44 2.95 -9.12
CA GLU A 205 -6.19 3.01 -8.40
C GLU A 205 -5.85 4.42 -7.92
N GLU A 206 -5.31 4.50 -6.71
CA GLU A 206 -4.71 5.72 -6.17
C GLU A 206 -3.22 5.48 -5.91
N PRO A 207 -2.34 6.43 -6.28
CA PRO A 207 -0.91 6.22 -6.17
C PRO A 207 -0.39 6.43 -4.73
N ASN A 208 0.76 5.83 -4.44
CA ASN A 208 1.56 6.14 -3.26
C ASN A 208 2.19 7.53 -3.38
N ASP A 209 2.55 8.19 -2.27
CA ASP A 209 3.23 9.49 -2.28
C ASP A 209 4.72 9.35 -2.66
N LEU A 210 4.97 9.04 -3.93
CA LEU A 210 6.31 8.89 -4.49
C LEU A 210 7.04 10.23 -4.58
N THR A 211 6.33 11.35 -4.71
CA THR A 211 6.93 12.69 -4.73
C THR A 211 7.67 12.98 -3.42
N ASN A 212 6.99 12.80 -2.29
CA ASN A 212 7.59 13.01 -0.97
C ASN A 212 8.66 11.96 -0.65
N PHE A 213 8.43 10.70 -1.03
CA PHE A 213 9.44 9.66 -0.88
C PHE A 213 10.73 10.04 -1.60
N ILE A 214 10.64 10.41 -2.87
CA ILE A 214 11.78 10.80 -3.69
C ILE A 214 12.45 12.06 -3.11
N PHE A 215 11.67 13.04 -2.65
CA PHE A 215 12.20 14.25 -2.02
C PHE A 215 13.04 13.94 -0.76
N LYS A 216 12.60 12.99 0.07
CA LYS A 216 13.30 12.57 1.30
C LYS A 216 14.56 11.74 1.00
N HIS A 217 14.58 10.95 -0.08
CA HIS A 217 15.72 10.10 -0.44
C HIS A 217 16.70 10.85 -1.35
N LYS A 218 17.59 11.65 -0.74
CA LYS A 218 18.60 12.45 -1.46
C LYS A 218 19.64 11.58 -2.18
N SER A 219 19.93 10.39 -1.66
CA SER A 219 20.85 9.41 -2.25
C SER A 219 20.28 8.70 -3.48
N LEU A 220 18.98 8.81 -3.73
CA LEU A 220 18.31 8.13 -4.84
C LEU A 220 18.81 8.66 -6.20
N LYS A 221 19.17 7.73 -7.08
CA LYS A 221 19.69 8.01 -8.44
C LYS A 221 18.87 7.33 -9.52
N ILE A 222 18.34 6.13 -9.25
CA ILE A 222 17.64 5.30 -10.24
C ILE A 222 16.26 4.92 -9.74
N VAL A 223 15.27 5.02 -10.63
CA VAL A 223 13.94 4.41 -10.47
C VAL A 223 13.78 3.34 -11.53
N GLY A 224 13.62 2.08 -11.11
CA GLY A 224 13.37 0.95 -11.98
C GLY A 224 11.91 0.53 -11.95
N PHE A 225 11.24 0.43 -13.10
CA PHE A 225 9.85 -0.01 -13.19
C PHE A 225 9.79 -1.52 -13.44
N ASN A 226 9.27 -2.29 -12.49
CA ASN A 226 9.09 -3.73 -12.64
C ASN A 226 7.85 -4.05 -13.49
N GLY A 227 8.00 -3.94 -14.80
CA GLY A 227 6.95 -4.13 -15.80
C GLY A 227 6.35 -2.82 -16.33
N LEU A 228 5.83 -2.88 -17.56
CA LEU A 228 5.28 -1.72 -18.27
C LEU A 228 4.09 -1.05 -17.58
N LYS A 229 3.29 -1.81 -16.82
CA LYS A 229 2.16 -1.24 -16.08
C LYS A 229 2.63 -0.33 -14.95
N ALA A 230 3.71 -0.67 -14.25
CA ALA A 230 4.26 0.18 -13.21
C ALA A 230 4.79 1.50 -13.79
N GLU A 231 5.46 1.44 -14.94
CA GLU A 231 5.92 2.63 -15.67
C GLU A 231 4.75 3.51 -16.12
N ALA A 232 3.77 2.93 -16.83
CA ALA A 232 2.60 3.67 -17.29
C ALA A 232 1.81 4.30 -16.13
N LEU A 233 1.75 3.61 -14.99
CA LEU A 233 1.08 4.15 -13.81
C LEU A 233 1.87 5.28 -13.17
N TYR A 234 3.20 5.18 -13.15
CA TYR A 234 4.04 6.26 -12.66
C TYR A 234 3.87 7.50 -13.52
N ASP A 235 3.97 7.36 -14.85
CA ASP A 235 3.86 8.48 -15.79
C ASP A 235 2.45 9.10 -15.81
N LYS A 236 1.42 8.34 -15.42
CA LYS A 236 0.05 8.86 -15.24
C LYS A 236 -0.06 9.85 -14.07
N TYR A 237 0.67 9.63 -12.97
CA TYR A 237 0.50 10.39 -11.72
C TYR A 237 1.67 11.29 -11.34
N PHE A 238 2.85 11.07 -11.92
CA PHE A 238 4.09 11.73 -11.54
C PHE A 238 4.85 12.28 -12.73
N ILE A 239 5.51 13.41 -12.51
CA ILE A 239 6.45 13.99 -13.47
C ILE A 239 7.84 13.45 -13.15
N ARG A 240 8.53 12.95 -14.17
CA ARG A 240 9.91 12.44 -14.04
C ARG A 240 10.87 13.58 -13.63
N GLN A 241 11.76 13.30 -12.68
CA GLN A 241 12.75 14.27 -12.18
C GLN A 241 14.07 14.12 -12.93
N ALA A 242 14.62 15.23 -13.46
CA ALA A 242 15.86 15.23 -14.25
C ALA A 242 17.08 14.64 -13.50
N ARG A 243 17.09 14.72 -12.16
CA ARG A 243 18.18 14.16 -11.33
C ARG A 243 18.15 12.63 -11.22
N LEU A 244 17.08 11.99 -11.69
CA LEU A 244 16.87 10.55 -11.59
C LEU A 244 16.91 9.93 -12.99
N LYS A 245 17.54 8.76 -13.06
CA LYS A 245 17.45 7.89 -14.23
C LYS A 245 16.28 6.93 -14.07
N TYR A 246 15.46 6.82 -15.09
CA TYR A 246 14.31 5.92 -15.14
C TYR A 246 14.62 4.75 -16.06
N ILE A 247 14.34 3.53 -15.60
CA ILE A 247 14.64 2.30 -16.34
C ILE A 247 13.42 1.39 -16.34
N SER A 248 12.92 1.06 -17.53
CA SER A 248 11.88 0.05 -17.72
C SER A 248 12.49 -1.35 -17.63
N LEU A 249 11.98 -2.18 -16.71
CA LEU A 249 12.48 -3.52 -16.47
C LEU A 249 11.44 -4.57 -16.88
N PRO A 250 11.86 -5.74 -17.39
CA PRO A 250 10.96 -6.87 -17.59
C PRO A 250 10.31 -7.27 -16.27
N SER A 251 9.01 -7.60 -16.32
CA SER A 251 8.27 -7.99 -15.12
C SER A 251 8.83 -9.27 -14.51
N THR A 252 8.93 -9.31 -13.18
CA THR A 252 9.36 -10.50 -12.43
C THR A 252 8.21 -11.48 -12.13
N SER A 253 6.99 -11.12 -12.53
CA SER A 253 5.79 -11.96 -12.36
C SER A 253 5.90 -13.28 -13.14
N PRO A 254 5.32 -14.39 -12.64
CA PRO A 254 5.24 -15.63 -13.40
C PRO A 254 4.45 -15.51 -14.71
N ALA A 255 3.65 -14.45 -14.89
CA ALA A 255 2.96 -14.17 -16.15
C ALA A 255 3.93 -13.75 -17.28
N ASN A 256 5.16 -13.35 -16.95
CA ASN A 256 6.19 -13.06 -17.94
C ASN A 256 6.88 -14.36 -18.40
N THR A 257 6.30 -15.00 -19.42
CA THR A 257 6.81 -16.26 -20.01
C THR A 257 7.65 -16.05 -21.26
N GLY A 258 7.67 -14.84 -21.83
CA GLY A 258 8.29 -14.55 -23.12
C GLY A 258 9.79 -14.25 -23.10
N GLN A 259 10.45 -14.27 -21.93
CA GLN A 259 11.88 -13.98 -21.81
C GLN A 259 12.57 -14.98 -20.88
N ASP A 260 13.75 -15.45 -21.29
CA ASP A 260 14.61 -16.29 -20.47
C ASP A 260 15.21 -15.49 -19.29
N PHE A 261 15.63 -16.21 -18.25
CA PHE A 261 16.08 -15.60 -17.00
C PHE A 261 17.36 -14.76 -17.16
N ASP A 262 18.29 -15.19 -18.01
CA ASP A 262 19.57 -14.51 -18.18
C ASP A 262 19.40 -13.20 -18.96
N SER A 263 18.54 -13.19 -19.98
CA SER A 263 18.15 -11.97 -20.69
C SER A 263 17.47 -10.96 -19.76
N ILE A 264 16.58 -11.41 -18.88
CA ILE A 264 15.99 -10.54 -17.85
C ILE A 264 17.10 -9.98 -16.94
N CYS A 265 18.01 -10.83 -16.44
CA CYS A 265 19.10 -10.38 -15.57
C CYS A 265 20.03 -9.38 -16.26
N LYS A 266 20.33 -9.55 -17.56
CA LYS A 266 21.14 -8.60 -18.35
C LYS A 266 20.50 -7.21 -18.36
N ILE A 267 19.18 -7.11 -18.55
CA ILE A 267 18.46 -5.83 -18.51
C ILE A 267 18.45 -5.27 -17.09
N TRP A 268 18.18 -6.09 -16.09
CA TRP A 268 18.15 -5.68 -14.68
C TRP A 268 19.50 -5.16 -14.18
N ARG A 269 20.64 -5.65 -14.69
CA ARG A 269 21.98 -5.12 -14.34
C ARG A 269 22.14 -3.63 -14.65
N GLN A 270 21.30 -3.03 -15.51
CA GLN A 270 21.35 -1.59 -15.77
C GLN A 270 21.09 -0.74 -14.51
N ILE A 271 20.35 -1.25 -13.52
CA ILE A 271 20.08 -0.53 -12.27
C ILE A 271 21.32 -0.39 -11.38
N LEU A 272 22.38 -1.17 -11.65
CA LEU A 272 23.63 -1.12 -10.88
C LEU A 272 24.65 -0.13 -11.46
N LYS A 273 24.38 0.42 -12.65
CA LYS A 273 25.22 1.43 -13.32
C LYS A 273 24.84 2.81 -12.78
N LEU A 274 25.33 3.12 -11.59
CA LEU A 274 25.16 4.42 -10.90
C LEU A 274 26.12 5.48 -11.44
#